data_AF-A0A7C7X0H3-F1
#
_entry.id   AF-A0A7C7X0H3-F1
#
_cell.length_a   1.000
_cell.length_b   1.000
_cell.length_c   1.000
_cell.angle_alpha   90.00
_cell.angle_beta   90.00
_cell.angle_gamma   90.00
#
_symmetry.space_group_name_H-M   'P 1'
#
loop_
_entity.id
_entity.type
_entity.pdbx_description
1 polymer ?
#
loop_
_entity_poly.entity_id
_entity_poly.type
_entity_poly.pdbx_seq_one_letter_code
_entity_poly.pdbx_strand_id
1 'polypeptide(L)'
;MRLLNSKTLFIALAITGAAAATISIGQIWFGLLAWDLFIKAMVTIVIIGVLVGFLSAVDYDLPALSRNKILLYVMIVLAIVMGLMILGQLWLFNMEWVSFTKIFGTVAILFLLDCFILAIKEDFGTEKKLRDEKFID
;
A
#
# COMPACT_ATOMS: atom_id res chain seq x y z
N MET A 1 19.86 5.43 -0.76
CA MET A 1 19.21 4.12 -1.00
C MET A 1 17.92 4.41 -1.76
N ARG A 2 17.84 4.05 -3.05
CA ARG A 2 16.54 4.00 -3.76
C ARG A 2 15.81 2.76 -3.24
N LEU A 3 14.55 2.91 -2.83
CA LEU A 3 13.79 1.86 -2.16
C LEU A 3 13.46 0.71 -3.14
N LEU A 4 13.21 1.01 -4.41
CA LEU A 4 13.21 0.08 -5.55
C LEU A 4 13.35 0.90 -6.85
N ASN A 5 13.56 0.26 -8.00
CA ASN A 5 13.56 0.99 -9.28
C ASN A 5 12.10 1.21 -9.71
N SER A 6 11.62 2.44 -9.91
CA SER A 6 10.22 2.68 -10.30
C SER A 6 9.78 1.84 -11.52
N LYS A 7 10.69 1.58 -12.47
CA LYS A 7 10.45 0.68 -13.60
C LYS A 7 10.08 -0.74 -13.16
N THR A 8 10.74 -1.27 -12.13
CA THR A 8 10.44 -2.61 -11.59
C THR A 8 9.07 -2.66 -10.91
N LEU A 9 8.65 -1.59 -10.24
CA LEU A 9 7.34 -1.51 -9.60
C LEU A 9 6.20 -1.40 -10.64
N PHE A 10 6.40 -0.60 -11.70
CA PHE A 10 5.46 -0.55 -12.83
C PHE A 10 5.32 -1.90 -13.54
N ILE A 11 6.42 -2.61 -13.76
CA ILE A 11 6.39 -3.96 -14.33
C ILE A 11 5.63 -4.91 -13.40
N ALA A 12 5.88 -4.85 -12.09
CA ALA A 12 5.16 -5.67 -11.12
C ALA A 12 3.65 -5.38 -11.15
N LEU A 13 3.24 -4.12 -11.24
CA LEU A 13 1.83 -3.73 -11.36
C LEU A 13 1.21 -4.31 -12.64
N ALA A 14 1.89 -4.18 -13.78
CA ALA A 14 1.43 -4.74 -15.05
C ALA A 14 1.29 -6.27 -14.98
N ILE A 15 2.23 -6.96 -14.35
CA ILE A 15 2.17 -8.41 -14.13
C ILE A 15 0.98 -8.78 -13.24
N THR A 16 0.73 -8.05 -12.15
CA THR A 16 -0.44 -8.33 -11.29
C THR A 16 -1.76 -8.15 -12.03
N GLY A 17 -1.87 -7.11 -12.86
CA GLY A 17 -3.06 -6.91 -13.71
C GLY A 17 -3.24 -7.99 -14.77
N ALA A 18 -2.16 -8.38 -15.44
CA ALA A 18 -2.19 -9.48 -16.41
C ALA A 18 -2.58 -10.81 -15.75
N ALA A 19 -2.02 -11.13 -14.58
CA ALA A 19 -2.35 -12.33 -13.82
C ALA A 19 -3.84 -12.36 -13.42
N ALA A 20 -4.38 -11.24 -12.92
CA ALA A 20 -5.81 -11.12 -12.60
C ALA A 20 -6.69 -11.40 -13.82
N ALA A 21 -6.36 -10.82 -14.98
CA ALA A 21 -7.10 -11.00 -16.21
C ALA A 21 -7.04 -12.45 -16.71
N THR A 22 -5.84 -13.05 -16.75
CA THR A 22 -5.66 -14.44 -17.19
C THR A 22 -6.40 -15.42 -16.29
N ILE A 23 -6.34 -15.26 -14.96
CA ILE A 23 -7.04 -16.14 -14.02
C ILE A 23 -8.56 -15.95 -14.14
N SER A 24 -9.04 -14.72 -14.33
CA SER A 24 -10.48 -14.45 -14.50
C SER A 24 -11.01 -15.06 -15.80
N ILE A 25 -10.31 -14.89 -16.92
CA ILE A 25 -10.67 -15.52 -18.20
C ILE A 25 -10.64 -17.05 -18.04
N GLY A 26 -9.58 -17.58 -17.44
CA GLY A 26 -9.45 -19.00 -17.15
C GLY A 26 -10.65 -19.55 -16.36
N GLN A 27 -11.07 -18.83 -15.32
CA GLN A 27 -12.19 -19.22 -14.47
C GLN A 27 -13.53 -19.16 -15.22
N ILE A 28 -13.79 -18.10 -16.00
CA ILE A 28 -15.05 -17.93 -16.74
C ILE A 28 -15.23 -19.01 -17.81
N TRP A 29 -14.17 -19.32 -18.56
CA TRP A 29 -14.26 -20.18 -19.73
C TRP A 29 -14.01 -21.66 -19.43
N PHE A 30 -13.18 -21.97 -18.44
CA PHE A 30 -12.73 -23.35 -18.18
C PHE A 30 -13.02 -23.83 -16.76
N GLY A 31 -13.50 -22.97 -15.86
CA GLY A 31 -13.78 -23.36 -14.47
C GLY A 31 -12.56 -23.95 -13.76
N LEU A 32 -11.37 -23.37 -13.99
CA LEU A 32 -10.08 -23.93 -13.59
C LEU A 32 -9.94 -24.18 -12.08
N LEU A 33 -10.62 -23.38 -11.26
CA LEU A 33 -10.47 -23.38 -9.81
C LEU A 33 -11.82 -23.54 -9.12
N ALA A 34 -11.80 -24.13 -7.93
CA ALA A 34 -12.94 -24.04 -7.02
C ALA A 34 -13.21 -22.57 -6.67
N TRP A 35 -14.49 -22.19 -6.56
CA TRP A 35 -14.89 -20.80 -6.34
C TRP A 35 -14.25 -20.16 -5.10
N ASP A 36 -14.11 -20.89 -3.99
CA ASP A 36 -13.43 -20.40 -2.79
C ASP A 36 -11.95 -20.05 -3.05
N LEU A 37 -11.24 -20.93 -3.76
CA LEU A 37 -9.84 -20.73 -4.11
C LEU A 37 -9.66 -19.58 -5.11
N PHE A 38 -10.56 -19.47 -6.09
CA PHE A 38 -10.59 -18.36 -7.04
C PHE A 38 -10.75 -17.00 -6.33
N ILE A 39 -11.72 -16.89 -5.40
CA ILE A 39 -11.95 -15.65 -4.64
C ILE A 39 -10.71 -15.30 -3.82
N LYS A 40 -10.12 -16.28 -3.10
CA LYS A 40 -8.89 -16.05 -2.32
C LYS A 40 -7.72 -15.59 -3.18
N ALA A 41 -7.55 -16.19 -4.36
CA ALA A 41 -6.51 -15.80 -5.31
C ALA A 41 -6.73 -14.37 -5.83
N MET A 42 -7.95 -14.01 -6.21
CA MET A 42 -8.28 -12.67 -6.70
C MET A 42 -8.08 -11.60 -5.62
N VAL A 43 -8.53 -11.86 -4.39
CA VAL A 43 -8.30 -10.94 -3.25
C VAL A 43 -6.79 -10.77 -2.99
N THR A 44 -6.02 -11.86 -3.06
CA THR A 44 -4.55 -11.80 -2.92
C THR A 44 -3.92 -10.92 -3.99
N ILE A 45 -4.31 -11.07 -5.25
CA ILE A 45 -3.78 -10.26 -6.36
C ILE A 45 -4.14 -8.79 -6.19
N VAL A 46 -5.37 -8.48 -5.76
CA VAL A 46 -5.79 -7.10 -5.46
C VAL A 46 -4.94 -6.49 -4.35
N ILE A 47 -4.72 -7.22 -3.25
CA ILE A 47 -3.89 -6.72 -2.14
C ILE A 47 -2.46 -6.45 -2.60
N ILE A 48 -1.85 -7.37 -3.34
CA ILE A 48 -0.50 -7.19 -3.88
C ILE A 48 -0.46 -5.99 -4.83
N GLY A 49 -1.45 -5.86 -5.72
CA GLY A 49 -1.56 -4.72 -6.64
C GLY A 49 -1.66 -3.37 -5.91
N VAL A 50 -2.47 -3.30 -4.85
CA VAL A 50 -2.60 -2.09 -4.02
C VAL A 50 -1.28 -1.77 -3.31
N LEU A 51 -0.60 -2.78 -2.74
CA LEU A 51 0.71 -2.57 -2.09
C LEU A 51 1.77 -2.09 -3.07
N VAL A 52 1.87 -2.72 -4.25
CA VAL A 52 2.81 -2.30 -5.30
C VAL A 52 2.48 -0.89 -5.79
N GLY A 53 1.20 -0.56 -5.97
CA GLY A 53 0.75 0.78 -6.33
C GLY A 53 1.14 1.83 -5.28
N PHE A 54 0.91 1.52 -4.00
CA PHE A 54 1.32 2.38 -2.89
C PHE A 54 2.83 2.58 -2.85
N LEU A 55 3.63 1.51 -2.96
CA LEU A 55 5.09 1.60 -3.01
C LEU A 55 5.59 2.41 -4.21
N SER A 56 4.88 2.36 -5.34
CA SER A 56 5.21 3.14 -6.54
C SER A 56 4.97 4.63 -6.32
N ALA A 57 3.84 4.99 -5.70
CA ALA A 57 3.54 6.37 -5.34
C ALA A 57 4.59 6.91 -4.36
N VAL A 58 4.92 6.11 -3.35
CA VAL A 58 5.91 6.47 -2.34
C VAL A 58 7.32 6.62 -2.93
N ASP A 59 7.77 5.74 -3.84
CA ASP A 59 9.07 5.87 -4.52
C ASP A 59 9.13 7.11 -5.43
N TYR A 60 8.00 7.47 -6.06
CA TYR A 60 7.89 8.69 -6.86
C TYR A 60 8.03 9.97 -6.01
N ASP A 61 7.44 9.98 -4.81
CA ASP A 61 7.42 11.14 -3.91
C ASP A 61 8.65 11.23 -2.99
N LEU A 62 9.39 10.13 -2.81
CA LEU A 62 10.59 10.06 -1.97
C LEU A 62 11.67 11.12 -2.24
N PRO A 63 11.96 11.49 -3.51
CA PRO A 63 12.91 12.55 -3.83
C PRO A 63 12.43 13.93 -3.35
N ALA A 64 11.12 14.18 -3.35
CA ALA A 64 10.52 15.46 -2.97
C ALA A 64 10.45 15.63 -1.44
N LEU A 65 10.01 14.59 -0.72
CA LEU A 65 9.78 14.59 0.73
C LEU A 65 11.02 14.32 1.59
N SER A 66 12.21 14.72 1.11
CA SER A 66 13.52 14.39 1.69
C SER A 66 13.68 14.70 3.19
N ARG A 67 12.83 15.55 3.76
CA ARG A 67 12.82 15.99 5.16
C ARG A 67 12.15 15.01 6.14
N ASN A 68 11.18 14.20 5.68
CA ASN A 68 10.36 13.32 6.54
C ASN A 68 10.50 11.82 6.21
N LYS A 69 11.69 11.40 5.77
CA LYS A 69 11.95 10.02 5.33
C LYS A 69 11.53 8.97 6.36
N ILE A 70 11.78 9.20 7.65
CA ILE A 70 11.46 8.26 8.73
C ILE A 70 9.95 7.96 8.76
N LEU A 71 9.12 9.00 8.70
CA LEU A 71 7.66 8.84 8.78
C LEU A 71 7.12 8.08 7.57
N LEU A 72 7.70 8.36 6.41
CA LEU A 72 7.37 7.69 5.15
C LEU A 72 7.82 6.21 5.15
N TYR A 73 8.96 5.87 5.76
CA TYR A 73 9.34 4.47 6.01
C TYR A 73 8.39 3.77 6.99
N VAL A 74 7.94 4.44 8.05
CA VAL A 74 6.96 3.88 9.00
C VAL A 74 5.65 3.56 8.28
N MET A 75 5.17 4.45 7.41
CA MET A 75 3.98 4.19 6.59
C MET A 75 4.15 2.98 5.67
N ILE A 76 5.31 2.82 5.03
CA ILE A 76 5.61 1.62 4.22
C ILE A 76 5.49 0.35 5.07
N VAL A 77 6.10 0.35 6.26
CA VAL A 77 6.06 -0.81 7.16
C VAL A 77 4.63 -1.11 7.57
N LEU A 78 3.85 -0.10 7.98
CA LEU A 78 2.45 -0.27 8.36
C LEU A 78 1.59 -0.81 7.21
N ALA A 79 1.77 -0.29 5.99
CA ALA A 79 1.05 -0.78 4.81
C ALA A 79 1.37 -2.25 4.52
N ILE A 80 2.65 -2.65 4.59
CA ILE A 80 3.06 -4.04 4.40
C ILE A 80 2.47 -4.94 5.48
N VAL A 81 2.51 -4.52 6.76
CA VAL A 81 1.92 -5.26 7.88
C VAL A 81 0.41 -5.46 7.67
N MET A 82 -0.32 -4.42 7.27
CA MET A 82 -1.75 -4.53 6.97
C MET A 82 -2.02 -5.54 5.84
N GLY A 83 -1.25 -5.48 4.76
CA GLY A 83 -1.39 -6.43 3.66
C GLY A 83 -1.12 -7.88 4.09
N LEU A 84 -0.05 -8.10 4.85
CA LEU A 84 0.29 -9.41 5.39
C LEU A 84 -0.76 -9.93 6.38
N MET A 85 -1.36 -9.07 7.20
CA MET A 85 -2.45 -9.44 8.09
C MET A 85 -3.66 -9.95 7.33
N ILE A 86 -4.08 -9.25 6.26
CA ILE A 86 -5.22 -9.69 5.44
C ILE A 86 -4.89 -11.02 4.75
N LEU A 87 -3.69 -11.16 4.18
CA LEU A 87 -3.28 -12.42 3.55
C LEU A 87 -3.20 -13.58 4.56
N GLY A 88 -2.67 -13.32 5.76
CA GLY A 88 -2.63 -14.30 6.84
C GLY A 88 -4.03 -14.73 7.27
N GLN A 89 -4.97 -13.79 7.42
CA GLN A 89 -6.37 -14.11 7.75
C GLN A 89 -7.06 -14.89 6.63
N LEU A 90 -6.79 -14.55 5.38
CA LEU A 90 -7.39 -15.16 4.19
C LEU A 90 -6.96 -16.63 3.99
N TRP A 91 -5.67 -16.91 4.21
CA TRP A 91 -5.08 -18.23 3.92
C TRP A 91 -4.94 -19.13 5.15
N LEU A 92 -4.59 -18.58 6.31
CA LEU A 92 -4.30 -19.36 7.51
C LEU A 92 -5.46 -19.40 8.49
N PHE A 93 -6.52 -18.60 8.29
CA PHE A 93 -7.71 -18.55 9.17
C PHE A 93 -7.33 -18.45 10.67
N ASN A 94 -6.25 -17.71 10.96
CA ASN A 94 -5.54 -17.81 12.23
C ASN A 94 -6.26 -17.16 13.41
N MET A 95 -7.23 -16.27 13.18
CA MET A 95 -7.89 -15.51 14.25
C MET A 95 -9.39 -15.41 14.09
N GLU A 96 -10.08 -15.30 15.24
CA GLU A 96 -11.48 -14.90 15.31
C GLU A 96 -11.68 -13.52 14.67
N TRP A 97 -12.73 -13.37 13.86
CA TRP A 97 -13.05 -12.15 13.12
C TRP A 97 -13.13 -10.89 13.99
N VAL A 98 -13.67 -11.02 15.21
CA VAL A 98 -13.78 -9.90 16.15
C VAL A 98 -12.40 -9.41 16.61
N SER A 99 -11.48 -10.33 16.90
CA SER A 99 -10.12 -10.00 17.32
C SER A 99 -9.30 -9.45 16.15
N PHE A 100 -9.42 -10.07 14.98
CA PHE A 100 -8.76 -9.61 13.76
C PHE A 100 -9.15 -8.16 13.41
N THR A 101 -10.43 -7.84 13.38
CA THR A 101 -10.92 -6.51 13.02
C THR A 101 -10.47 -5.43 14.01
N LYS A 102 -10.37 -5.73 15.30
CA LYS A 102 -9.83 -4.81 16.31
C LYS A 102 -8.35 -4.51 16.08
N ILE A 103 -7.53 -5.54 15.86
CA ILE A 103 -6.08 -5.37 15.62
C ILE A 103 -5.87 -4.64 14.30
N PHE A 104 -6.54 -5.07 13.22
CA PHE A 104 -6.45 -4.43 11.92
C PHE A 104 -6.90 -2.96 11.98
N GLY A 105 -8.01 -2.68 12.66
CA GLY A 105 -8.50 -1.32 12.87
C GLY A 105 -7.52 -0.45 13.63
N THR A 106 -6.82 -0.99 14.63
CA THR A 106 -5.78 -0.26 15.37
C THR A 106 -4.63 0.13 14.45
N VAL A 107 -4.15 -0.79 13.61
CA VAL A 107 -3.09 -0.52 12.62
C VAL A 107 -3.54 0.50 11.58
N ALA A 108 -4.79 0.40 11.11
CA ALA A 108 -5.36 1.33 10.14
C ALA A 108 -5.47 2.75 10.70
N ILE A 109 -5.86 2.90 11.97
CA ILE A 109 -5.91 4.22 12.64
C ILE A 109 -4.49 4.82 12.73
N LEU A 110 -3.49 4.03 13.12
CA LEU A 110 -2.10 4.49 13.16
C LEU A 110 -1.61 4.95 11.78
N PHE A 111 -1.92 4.18 10.74
CA PHE A 111 -1.59 4.56 9.36
C PHE A 111 -2.24 5.89 8.95
N LEU A 112 -3.52 6.10 9.27
CA LEU A 112 -4.21 7.36 8.98
C LEU A 112 -3.64 8.54 9.76
N LEU A 113 -3.25 8.33 11.02
CA LEU A 113 -2.58 9.36 11.82
C LEU A 113 -1.23 9.76 11.22
N ASP A 114 -0.45 8.80 10.74
CA ASP A 114 0.81 9.08 10.04
C ASP A 114 0.58 9.87 8.75
N CYS A 115 -0.41 9.51 7.94
CA CYS A 115 -0.81 10.29 6.76
C CYS A 115 -1.15 11.74 7.13
N PHE A 116 -1.93 11.93 8.19
CA PHE A 116 -2.35 13.25 8.65
C PHE A 116 -1.16 14.09 9.15
N ILE A 117 -0.25 13.49 9.93
CA ILE A 117 0.97 14.17 10.39
C ILE A 117 1.87 14.56 9.20
N LEU A 118 1.96 13.70 8.18
CA LEU A 118 2.72 13.99 6.96
C LEU A 118 2.13 15.19 6.23
N ALA A 119 0.81 15.19 5.99
CA ALA A 119 0.10 16.27 5.32
C ALA A 119 0.29 17.61 6.05
N ILE A 120 0.08 17.64 7.37
CA ILE A 120 0.31 18.82 8.20
C ILE A 120 1.75 19.34 8.06
N LYS A 121 2.74 18.44 8.14
CA LYS A 121 4.16 18.84 8.06
C LYS A 121 4.52 19.37 6.68
N GLU A 122 3.88 18.89 5.63
CA GLU A 122 4.08 19.35 4.27
C GLU A 122 3.51 20.76 4.07
N ASP A 123 2.29 21.01 4.57
CA ASP A 123 1.64 22.32 4.51
C ASP A 123 2.47 23.39 5.27
N PHE A 124 2.79 23.16 6.54
CA PHE A 124 3.58 24.11 7.35
C PHE A 124 5.05 24.21 6.91
N GLY A 125 5.60 23.15 6.31
CA GLY A 125 6.96 23.15 5.79
C GLY A 125 7.14 24.09 4.60
N THR A 126 6.09 24.19 3.76
CA THR A 126 6.09 25.00 2.54
C THR A 126 5.92 26.48 2.84
N GLU A 127 5.02 26.84 3.77
CA GLU A 127 4.85 28.23 4.24
C GLU A 127 6.15 28.80 4.83
N LYS A 128 6.84 28.04 5.68
CA LYS A 128 8.09 28.49 6.29
C LYS A 128 9.17 28.75 5.24
N LYS A 129 9.26 27.90 4.21
CA LYS A 129 10.24 28.06 3.12
C LYS A 129 9.96 29.30 2.28
N LEU A 130 8.70 29.56 1.95
CA LEU A 130 8.32 30.75 1.17
C LEU A 130 8.55 32.07 1.95
N ARG A 131 8.40 32.02 3.28
CA ARG A 131 8.72 33.15 4.16
C ARG A 131 10.23 33.36 4.31
N ASP A 132 11.00 32.28 4.47
CA ASP A 132 12.46 32.33 4.56
C ASP A 132 13.10 32.78 3.22
N GLU A 133 12.48 32.47 2.08
CA GLU A 133 12.90 32.90 0.73
C GLU A 133 12.34 34.28 0.32
N LYS A 134 11.67 35.02 1.22
CA LYS A 134 11.09 36.36 1.01
C LYS A 134 10.08 36.46 -0.16
N PHE A 135 9.41 35.37 -0.50
CA PHE A 135 8.33 35.41 -1.49
C PHE A 135 7.00 35.91 -0.90
N ILE A 136 6.89 35.92 0.43
CA ILE A 136 5.73 36.38 1.18
C ILE A 136 6.24 37.12 2.42
N ASP A 137 5.80 38.36 2.62
CA ASP A 137 6.13 39.20 3.79
C ASP A 137 5.41 38.72 5.08
#